data_AF-A0AAW9JYN8-F1
#
_entry.id   AF-A0AAW9JYN8-F1
#
_cell.length_a   1.000
_cell.length_b   1.000
_cell.length_c   1.000
_cell.angle_alpha   90.00
_cell.angle_beta   90.00
_cell.angle_gamma   90.00
#
_symmetry.space_group_name_H-M   'P 1'
#
loop_
_entity.id
_entity.type
_entity.pdbx_description
1 polymer ?
#
loop_
_entity_poly.entity_id
_entity_poly.type
_entity_poly.pdbx_seq_one_letter_code
_entity_poly.pdbx_strand_id
1 'polypeptide(L)'
;MENNFAKIRERRNKERIPSTVRNVNKVNVRKKPKTKEMQAWSFYLSKADREKLDEMALAHGFVKPSGNANVSAFISAWINDEV
;
A
#
# COMPACT_ATOMS: atom_id res chain seq x y z
N MET A 1 2.31 63.92 0.27
CA MET A 1 2.02 62.77 -0.63
C MET A 1 1.69 61.57 0.25
N GLU A 2 0.43 61.15 0.27
CA GLU A 2 -0.03 60.09 1.16
C GLU A 2 0.31 58.70 0.60
N ASN A 3 0.97 57.87 1.42
CA ASN A 3 1.43 56.54 1.04
C ASN A 3 0.27 55.53 1.02
N ASN A 4 -0.28 55.28 -0.17
CA ASN A 4 -1.36 54.32 -0.44
C ASN A 4 -1.05 52.87 -0.02
N PHE A 5 0.22 52.53 0.23
CA PHE A 5 0.65 51.21 0.69
C PHE A 5 0.29 50.90 2.16
N ALA A 6 0.16 51.93 3.02
CA ALA A 6 -0.19 51.74 4.43
C ALA A 6 -1.66 51.30 4.58
N LYS A 7 -2.57 51.90 3.79
CA LYS A 7 -4.00 51.58 3.77
C LYS A 7 -4.31 50.14 3.32
N ILE A 8 -3.48 49.57 2.44
CA ILE A 8 -3.62 48.18 1.97
C ILE A 8 -3.20 47.17 3.05
N ARG A 9 -2.22 47.51 3.89
CA ARG A 9 -1.76 46.66 5.00
C ARG A 9 -2.78 46.58 6.12
N GLU A 10 -3.46 47.68 6.44
CA GLU A 10 -4.51 47.70 7.46
C GLU A 10 -5.76 46.89 7.07
N ARG A 11 -6.19 46.92 5.80
CA ARG A 11 -7.34 46.13 5.35
C ARG A 11 -7.09 44.62 5.44
N ARG A 12 -5.89 44.16 5.10
CA ARG A 12 -5.51 42.74 5.19
C ARG A 12 -5.48 42.18 6.62
N ASN A 13 -5.22 43.03 7.63
CA ASN A 13 -5.16 42.58 9.03
C ASN A 13 -6.52 42.56 9.72
N LYS A 14 -7.54 43.27 9.22
CA LYS A 14 -8.89 43.29 9.80
C LYS A 14 -9.79 42.14 9.33
N GLU A 15 -9.43 41.42 8.27
CA GLU A 15 -10.14 40.23 7.76
C GLU A 15 -9.55 38.90 8.24
N ARG A 16 -8.74 38.91 9.31
CA ARG A 16 -8.45 37.68 10.09
C ARG A 16 -9.69 37.31 10.91
N ILE A 17 -10.73 36.85 10.22
CA ILE A 17 -11.77 36.03 10.83
C ILE A 17 -11.06 34.77 11.34
N PRO A 18 -11.15 34.42 12.63
CA PRO A 18 -10.62 33.15 13.09
C PRO A 18 -11.44 32.06 12.42
N SER A 19 -10.84 31.33 11.48
CA SER A 19 -11.46 30.14 10.87
C SER A 19 -11.50 29.02 11.92
N THR A 20 -12.34 29.20 12.93
CA THR A 20 -12.86 28.11 13.76
C THR A 20 -13.92 27.36 12.96
N VAL A 21 -13.56 26.92 11.76
CA VAL A 21 -14.29 25.87 11.07
C VAL A 21 -13.65 24.58 11.58
N ARG A 22 -14.24 24.02 12.64
CA ARG A 22 -13.95 22.65 13.06
C ARG A 22 -14.21 21.76 11.85
N ASN A 23 -13.15 21.33 11.18
CA ASN A 23 -13.25 20.28 10.17
C ASN A 23 -13.51 18.96 10.92
N VAL A 24 -14.78 18.66 11.19
CA VAL A 24 -15.24 17.44 11.84
C VAL A 24 -15.44 16.34 10.81
N ASN A 25 -14.44 16.10 9.94
CA ASN A 25 -14.31 14.83 9.25
C ASN A 25 -12.98 14.21 9.65
N LYS A 26 -12.93 13.72 10.91
CA LYS A 26 -12.03 12.61 11.22
C LYS A 26 -12.59 11.41 10.47
N VAL A 27 -12.26 11.30 9.18
CA VAL A 27 -12.32 10.03 8.49
C VAL A 27 -11.50 9.09 9.37
N ASN A 28 -12.17 8.14 10.02
CA ASN A 28 -11.50 7.05 10.71
C ASN A 28 -10.73 6.28 9.63
N VAL A 29 -9.52 6.75 9.31
CA VAL A 29 -8.58 6.00 8.50
C VAL A 29 -8.28 4.77 9.32
N ARG A 30 -8.98 3.67 9.01
CA ARG A 30 -8.65 2.35 9.54
C ARG A 30 -7.16 2.21 9.35
N LYS A 31 -6.41 2.16 10.44
CA LYS A 31 -4.98 1.84 10.40
C LYS A 31 -4.90 0.52 9.64
N LYS A 32 -4.31 0.54 8.45
CA LYS A 32 -4.05 -0.69 7.71
C LYS A 32 -3.33 -1.62 8.69
N PRO A 33 -3.78 -2.88 8.86
CA PRO A 33 -3.07 -3.80 9.73
C PRO A 33 -1.61 -3.77 9.29
N LYS A 34 -0.68 -3.64 10.26
CA LYS A 34 0.75 -3.74 9.97
C LYS A 34 0.93 -5.04 9.19
N THR A 35 1.21 -4.93 7.90
CA THR A 35 1.57 -6.08 7.07
C THR A 35 2.73 -6.73 7.79
N LYS A 36 2.53 -7.97 8.26
CA LYS A 36 3.64 -8.79 8.76
C LYS A 36 4.74 -8.69 7.71
N GLU A 37 5.95 -8.31 8.11
CA GLU A 37 7.08 -8.24 7.20
C GLU A 37 7.28 -9.64 6.62
N MET A 38 6.80 -9.82 5.40
CA MET A 38 6.93 -11.07 4.69
C MET A 38 8.38 -11.14 4.26
N GLN A 39 9.16 -11.99 4.93
CA GLN A 39 10.56 -12.20 4.57
C GLN A 39 10.59 -12.66 3.11
N ALA A 40 11.21 -11.86 2.25
CA ALA A 40 11.36 -12.17 0.84
C ALA A 40 12.61 -13.02 0.67
N TRP A 41 12.42 -14.27 0.25
CA TRP A 41 13.51 -15.18 -0.09
C TRP A 41 13.65 -15.22 -1.61
N SER A 42 14.86 -15.02 -2.11
CA SER A 42 15.17 -15.10 -3.54
C SER A 42 16.21 -16.18 -3.79
N PHE A 43 15.94 -17.05 -4.74
CA PHE A 43 16.82 -18.14 -5.13
C PHE A 43 16.72 -18.38 -6.64
N TYR A 44 17.70 -19.08 -7.19
CA TYR A 44 17.74 -19.44 -8.61
C TYR A 44 17.34 -20.90 -8.78
N LEU A 45 16.54 -21.16 -9.81
CA LEU A 45 16.16 -22.50 -10.25
C LEU A 45 16.59 -22.68 -11.70
N SER A 46 16.88 -23.93 -12.07
CA SER A 46 16.97 -24.28 -13.49
C SER A 46 15.60 -24.11 -14.15
N LYS A 47 15.59 -23.94 -15.48
CA LYS A 47 14.33 -23.81 -16.22
C LYS A 47 13.42 -25.04 -16.03
N ALA A 48 14.00 -26.24 -16.10
CA ALA A 48 13.25 -27.49 -15.94
C ALA A 48 12.65 -27.62 -14.53
N ASP A 49 13.37 -27.22 -13.48
CA ASP A 49 12.86 -27.28 -12.12
C ASP A 49 11.75 -26.24 -11.89
N ARG A 50 11.87 -25.07 -12.51
CA ARG A 50 10.84 -24.03 -12.47
C ARG A 50 9.52 -24.51 -13.09
N GLU A 51 9.60 -25.16 -14.25
CA GLU A 51 8.42 -25.72 -14.95
C GLU A 51 7.74 -26.81 -14.13
N LYS A 52 8.50 -27.75 -13.56
CA LYS A 52 7.96 -28.77 -12.63
C LYS A 52 7.26 -28.14 -11.42
N LEU A 53 7.84 -27.09 -10.84
CA LEU A 53 7.23 -26.37 -9.73
C LEU A 53 5.93 -25.66 -10.13
N ASP A 54 5.88 -25.10 -11.33
CA ASP A 54 4.66 -24.49 -11.85
C ASP A 54 3.56 -25.54 -12.05
N GLU A 55 3.87 -26.71 -12.60
CA GLU A 55 2.93 -27.83 -12.74
C GLU A 55 2.40 -28.32 -11.39
N MET A 56 3.27 -28.50 -10.39
CA MET A 56 2.86 -28.90 -9.04
C MET A 56 1.95 -27.85 -8.40
N ALA A 57 2.31 -26.57 -8.48
CA ALA A 57 1.47 -25.51 -7.93
C ALA A 57 0.09 -25.46 -8.59
N LEU A 58 0.01 -25.65 -9.91
CA LEU A 58 -1.28 -25.74 -10.62
C LEU A 58 -2.09 -26.96 -10.18
N ALA A 59 -1.45 -28.12 -10.03
CA ALA A 59 -2.11 -29.36 -9.60
C ALA A 59 -2.73 -29.23 -8.19
N HIS A 60 -2.07 -28.50 -7.29
CA HIS A 60 -2.58 -28.20 -5.95
C HIS A 60 -3.53 -26.98 -5.89
N GLY A 61 -3.87 -26.37 -7.02
CA GLY A 61 -4.82 -25.25 -7.09
C GLY A 61 -4.23 -23.89 -6.69
N PHE A 62 -2.91 -23.78 -6.53
CA PHE A 62 -2.23 -22.51 -6.29
C PHE A 62 -2.10 -21.73 -7.60
N VAL A 63 -3.16 -21.01 -7.97
CA VAL A 63 -3.26 -20.23 -9.22
C VAL A 63 -3.42 -18.74 -8.90
N LYS A 64 -2.74 -17.88 -9.66
CA LYS A 64 -2.89 -16.41 -9.60
C LYS A 64 -4.18 -15.99 -10.30
N PRO A 65 -4.72 -14.78 -10.02
CA PRO A 65 -5.87 -14.25 -10.75
C PRO A 65 -5.63 -14.14 -12.28
N SER A 66 -4.38 -14.10 -12.72
CA SER A 66 -4.01 -14.10 -14.14
C SER A 66 -4.07 -15.48 -14.80
N GLY A 67 -4.41 -16.55 -14.07
CA GLY A 67 -4.42 -17.93 -14.56
C GLY A 67 -3.06 -18.65 -14.51
N ASN A 68 -1.99 -17.96 -14.13
CA ASN A 68 -0.65 -18.54 -14.03
C ASN A 68 -0.42 -19.22 -12.67
N ALA A 69 0.51 -20.17 -12.62
CA ALA A 69 0.92 -20.83 -11.37
C ALA A 69 1.38 -19.82 -10.30
N ASN A 70 0.99 -20.07 -9.06
CA ASN A 70 1.39 -19.30 -7.88
C ASN A 70 2.38 -20.07 -7.00
N VAL A 71 3.59 -20.28 -7.53
CA VAL A 71 4.63 -21.08 -6.86
C VAL A 71 5.09 -20.48 -5.54
N SER A 72 5.08 -19.15 -5.39
CA SER A 72 5.44 -18.54 -4.10
C SER A 72 4.44 -18.93 -3.00
N ALA A 73 3.14 -18.95 -3.29
CA ALA A 73 2.13 -19.38 -2.33
C ALA A 73 2.24 -20.89 -2.06
N PHE A 74 2.45 -21.70 -3.09
CA PHE A 74 2.65 -23.15 -2.96
C PHE A 74 3.84 -23.49 -2.04
N ILE A 75 5.02 -22.91 -2.29
CA ILE A 75 6.21 -23.15 -1.46
C ILE A 75 5.99 -22.64 -0.03
N SER A 76 5.33 -21.50 0.15
CA SER A 76 5.05 -20.96 1.48
C SER A 76 4.12 -21.89 2.26
N ALA A 77 3.08 -22.42 1.62
CA ALA A 77 2.19 -23.39 2.23
C ALA A 77 2.94 -24.69 2.58
N TRP A 78 3.83 -25.15 1.70
CA TRP A 78 4.63 -26.36 1.94
C TRP A 78 5.59 -26.20 3.12
N ILE A 79 6.27 -25.05 3.25
CA ILE A 79 7.18 -24.76 4.37
C ILE A 79 6.43 -24.67 5.70
N ASN A 80 5.16 -24.25 5.68
CA ASN A 80 4.33 -24.11 6.87
C ASN A 80 3.48 -25.37 7.18
N ASP A 81 3.70 -26.49 6.47
CA ASP A 81 2.91 -27.74 6.58
C ASP A 81 1.39 -27.55 6.37
N GLU A 82 1.00 -26.66 5.44
CA GLU A 82 -0.41 -26.36 5.13
C GLU A 82 -0.92 -27.05 3.84
N VAL A 83 -0.14 -27.95 3.22
CA VAL A 83 -0.41 -28.60 1.92
C VAL A 83 -0.72 -30.09 2.07
#